data_AF-A0A2N7UD46-F1
#
_entry.id   AF-A0A2N7UD46-F1
#
_cell.length_a   1.000
_cell.length_b   1.000
_cell.length_c   1.000
_cell.angle_alpha   90.00
_cell.angle_beta   90.00
_cell.angle_gamma   90.00
#
_symmetry.space_group_name_H-M   'P 1'
#
loop_
_entity.id
_entity.type
_entity.pdbx_description
1 polymer ?
#
loop_
_entity_poly.entity_id
_entity_poly.type
_entity_poly.pdbx_seq_one_letter_code
_entity_poly.pdbx_strand_id
1 'polypeptide(L)'
;MSKLNQYVYSDFPLRFGRSGAATTQRMAHIRHQIEQVLFTDPGERWFRPEFGAGIRSLVFEPNSSPLWQVTRQRLQSSLAAALAGEVAAKDLSIEVGAHPEFAERLVITISYRLTTLNHSESMEFEVAP
;
A
#
# COMPACT_ATOMS: atom_id res chain seq x y z
N MET A 1 -21.08 -19.04 12.66
CA MET A 1 -20.46 -17.86 12.00
C MET A 1 -19.52 -17.21 13.01
N SER A 2 -18.22 -17.23 12.74
CA SER A 2 -17.16 -16.93 13.72
C SER A 2 -17.10 -15.45 14.11
N LYS A 3 -16.95 -15.16 15.41
CA LYS A 3 -16.78 -13.83 16.01
C LYS A 3 -15.53 -13.06 15.55
N LEU A 4 -14.70 -13.65 14.68
CA LEU A 4 -13.44 -13.08 14.20
C LEU A 4 -13.60 -11.91 13.20
N ASN A 5 -14.81 -11.61 12.73
CA ASN A 5 -15.07 -10.58 11.72
C ASN A 5 -15.66 -9.27 12.30
N GLN A 6 -15.50 -9.00 13.60
CA GLN A 6 -16.09 -7.83 14.28
C GLN A 6 -15.06 -6.77 14.71
N TYR A 7 -13.83 -6.79 14.16
CA TYR A 7 -12.90 -5.70 14.39
C TYR A 7 -13.29 -4.48 13.56
N VAL A 8 -13.54 -3.38 14.26
CA VAL A 8 -13.80 -2.06 13.69
C VAL A 8 -12.50 -1.28 13.78
N TYR A 9 -11.98 -0.86 12.63
CA TYR A 9 -10.69 -0.17 12.53
C TYR A 9 -10.89 1.33 12.37
N SER A 10 -9.89 2.14 12.73
CA SER A 10 -9.90 3.56 12.40
C SER A 10 -9.81 3.77 10.89
N ASP A 11 -10.57 4.74 10.40
CA ASP A 11 -10.55 5.14 9.00
C ASP A 11 -9.25 5.88 8.64
N PHE A 12 -8.86 5.83 7.36
CA PHE A 12 -7.74 6.59 6.82
C PHE A 12 -8.18 7.27 5.51
N PRO A 13 -7.94 8.58 5.33
CA PRO A 13 -7.45 9.53 6.33
C PRO A 13 -8.36 9.62 7.57
N LEU A 14 -7.78 9.95 8.73
CA LEU A 14 -8.53 10.09 9.98
C LEU A 14 -9.59 11.19 9.83
N ARG A 15 -10.85 10.81 10.03
CA ARG A 15 -12.00 11.71 9.93
C ARG A 15 -12.80 11.66 11.22
N PHE A 16 -13.40 12.78 11.59
CA PHE A 16 -14.29 12.90 12.76
C PHE A 16 -15.66 13.39 12.31
N GLY A 17 -16.72 12.75 12.81
CA GLY A 17 -18.10 13.14 12.61
C GLY A 17 -18.84 13.33 13.94
N ARG A 18 -20.15 13.57 13.87
CA ARG A 18 -21.00 13.75 15.07
C ARG A 18 -20.98 12.55 16.03
N SER A 19 -20.64 11.37 15.53
CA SER A 19 -20.55 10.11 16.28
C SER A 19 -19.13 9.75 16.74
N GLY A 20 -18.14 10.64 16.57
CA GLY A 20 -16.74 10.39 16.89
C GLY A 20 -15.88 10.08 15.66
N ALA A 21 -14.76 9.39 15.87
CA ALA A 21 -13.85 9.01 14.79
C ALA A 21 -14.53 8.06 13.79
N ALA A 22 -14.34 8.32 12.49
CA ALA A 22 -14.79 7.43 11.44
C ALA A 22 -14.07 6.09 11.54
N THR A 23 -14.80 5.03 11.22
CA THR A 23 -14.31 3.66 11.30
C THR A 23 -14.57 2.90 10.02
N THR A 24 -13.74 1.89 9.77
CA THR A 24 -13.81 1.06 8.57
C THR A 24 -13.76 -0.43 8.92
N GLN A 25 -14.12 -1.27 7.96
CA GLN A 25 -14.02 -2.73 8.06
C GLN A 25 -12.64 -3.21 7.62
N ARG A 26 -12.32 -4.46 7.95
CA ARG A 26 -11.00 -5.07 7.72
C ARG A 26 -10.46 -4.89 6.30
N MET A 27 -11.29 -5.09 5.28
CA MET A 27 -10.82 -5.01 3.89
C MET A 27 -10.37 -3.59 3.52
N ALA A 28 -11.19 -2.60 3.82
CA ALA A 28 -10.81 -1.22 3.62
C ALA A 28 -9.63 -0.80 4.53
N HIS A 29 -9.52 -1.38 5.73
CA HIS A 29 -8.34 -1.18 6.58
C HIS A 29 -7.03 -1.64 5.92
N ILE A 30 -7.03 -2.78 5.21
CA ILE A 30 -5.83 -3.27 4.50
C ILE A 30 -5.45 -2.30 3.38
N ARG A 31 -6.43 -1.84 2.59
CA ARG A 31 -6.23 -0.79 1.59
C ARG A 31 -5.65 0.48 2.22
N HIS A 32 -6.16 0.92 3.36
CA HIS A 32 -5.63 2.06 4.08
C HIS A 32 -4.18 1.86 4.58
N GLN A 33 -3.82 0.65 5.02
CA GLN A 33 -2.44 0.33 5.39
C GLN A 33 -1.49 0.40 4.19
N ILE A 34 -1.93 -0.06 3.02
CA ILE A 34 -1.18 0.07 1.76
C ILE A 34 -0.94 1.55 1.42
N GLU A 35 -1.99 2.37 1.46
CA GLU A 35 -1.90 3.82 1.21
C GLU A 35 -0.93 4.51 2.18
N GLN A 36 -0.95 4.14 3.46
CA GLN A 36 0.01 4.66 4.43
C GLN A 36 1.46 4.29 4.11
N VAL A 37 1.74 3.10 3.58
CA VAL A 37 3.10 2.74 3.17
C VAL A 37 3.54 3.51 1.94
N LEU A 38 2.65 3.63 0.93
CA LEU A 38 2.96 4.31 -0.33
C LEU A 38 3.26 5.80 -0.13
N PHE A 39 2.48 6.47 0.71
CA PHE A 39 2.54 7.92 0.92
C PHE A 39 3.37 8.35 2.14
N THR A 40 4.20 7.47 2.67
CA THR A 40 5.16 7.78 3.73
C THR A 40 6.59 7.56 3.23
N ASP A 41 7.45 8.53 3.50
CA ASP A 41 8.88 8.42 3.18
C ASP A 41 9.62 7.70 4.33
N PRO A 42 10.59 6.81 4.04
CA PRO A 42 11.44 6.21 5.08
C PRO A 42 12.09 7.29 5.97
N GLY A 43 12.10 7.06 7.28
CA GLY A 43 12.57 8.01 8.29
C GLY A 43 11.51 8.98 8.81
N GLU A 44 10.34 9.10 8.16
CA GLU A 44 9.26 9.99 8.62
C GLU A 44 8.65 9.51 9.95
N ARG A 45 8.57 8.19 10.17
CA ARG A 45 8.06 7.60 11.41
C ARG A 45 9.18 7.35 12.41
N TRP A 46 9.23 8.17 13.45
CA TRP A 46 10.27 8.13 14.49
C TRP A 46 10.59 6.74 15.06
N PHE A 47 9.57 5.98 15.46
CA PHE A 47 9.74 4.64 16.04
C PHE A 47 9.72 3.50 15.01
N ARG A 48 9.64 3.83 13.72
CA ARG A 48 9.65 2.87 12.61
C ARG A 48 10.34 3.52 11.39
N PRO A 49 11.65 3.80 11.46
CA PRO A 49 12.36 4.51 10.38
C PRO A 49 12.32 3.75 9.05
N GLU A 50 12.26 2.42 9.09
CA GLU A 50 12.14 1.57 7.89
C GLU A 50 10.73 1.57 7.27
N PHE A 51 9.73 2.17 7.92
CA PHE A 51 8.36 2.22 7.39
C PHE A 51 8.24 3.25 6.27
N GLY A 52 7.56 2.87 5.20
CA GLY A 52 7.33 3.72 4.03
C GLY A 52 7.99 3.13 2.78
N ALA A 53 7.63 3.66 1.63
CA ALA A 53 8.17 3.25 0.34
C ALA A 53 8.95 4.37 -0.37
N GLY A 54 8.78 5.62 0.06
CA GLY A 54 9.58 6.73 -0.48
C GLY A 54 9.23 7.07 -1.93
N ILE A 55 8.00 6.77 -2.36
CA ILE A 55 7.59 6.83 -3.77
C ILE A 55 7.64 8.26 -4.31
N ARG A 56 7.42 9.25 -3.43
CA ARG A 56 7.48 10.67 -3.78
C ARG A 56 8.87 11.10 -4.24
N SER A 57 9.93 10.41 -3.81
CA SER A 57 11.29 10.67 -4.31
C SER A 57 11.50 10.25 -5.77
N LEU A 58 10.62 9.41 -6.33
CA LEU A 58 10.75 8.87 -7.69
C LEU A 58 10.23 9.82 -8.78
N VAL A 59 9.52 10.88 -8.40
CA VAL A 59 8.79 11.81 -9.29
C VAL A 59 9.69 12.45 -10.36
N PHE A 60 10.97 12.62 -10.08
CA PHE A 60 11.96 13.18 -11.02
C PHE A 60 13.05 12.19 -11.43
N GLU A 61 12.93 10.93 -11.02
CA GLU A 61 13.88 9.88 -11.38
C GLU A 61 13.59 9.34 -12.79
N PRO A 62 14.61 8.86 -13.54
CA PRO A 62 14.39 8.29 -14.86
C PRO A 62 13.47 7.04 -14.81
N ASN A 63 12.30 7.14 -15.45
CA ASN A 63 11.33 6.05 -15.53
C ASN A 63 11.88 4.86 -16.35
N SER A 64 12.53 3.91 -15.67
CA SER A 64 13.37 2.89 -16.31
C SER A 64 13.28 1.55 -15.58
N SER A 65 13.58 0.46 -16.30
CA SER A 65 13.56 -0.90 -15.74
C SER A 65 14.36 -1.06 -14.44
N PRO A 66 15.60 -0.52 -14.31
CA PRO A 66 16.33 -0.57 -13.04
C PRO A 66 15.57 0.09 -11.88
N LEU A 67 14.98 1.28 -12.11
CA LEU A 67 14.16 1.96 -11.11
C LEU A 67 12.97 1.10 -10.70
N TRP A 68 12.28 0.49 -11.66
CA TRP A 68 11.12 -0.38 -11.41
C TRP A 68 11.47 -1.56 -10.50
N GLN A 69 12.60 -2.23 -10.76
CA GLN A 69 13.03 -3.38 -9.95
C GLN A 69 13.32 -2.97 -8.51
N VAL A 70 14.03 -1.86 -8.31
CA VAL A 70 14.37 -1.34 -6.98
C VAL A 70 13.11 -0.92 -6.23
N THR A 71 12.22 -0.16 -6.88
CA THR A 71 10.95 0.29 -6.30
C THR A 71 10.07 -0.91 -5.93
N ARG A 72 9.95 -1.91 -6.82
CA ARG A 72 9.20 -3.14 -6.55
C ARG A 72 9.75 -3.87 -5.33
N GLN A 73 11.08 -4.05 -5.25
CA GLN A 73 11.70 -4.75 -4.12
C GLN A 73 11.48 -4.01 -2.80
N ARG A 74 11.61 -2.68 -2.80
CA ARG A 74 11.36 -1.85 -1.63
C ARG A 74 9.90 -1.94 -1.18
N LEU A 75 8.95 -1.81 -2.11
CA LEU A 75 7.53 -1.97 -1.83
C LEU A 75 7.22 -3.35 -1.29
N GLN A 76 7.82 -4.41 -1.87
CA GLN A 76 7.63 -5.78 -1.40
C GLN A 76 8.04 -5.92 0.07
N SER A 77 9.22 -5.40 0.45
CA SER A 77 9.67 -5.45 1.84
C SER A 77 8.79 -4.62 2.78
N SER A 78 8.48 -3.37 2.41
CA SER A 78 7.73 -2.46 3.28
C SER A 78 6.29 -2.93 3.49
N LEU A 79 5.62 -3.39 2.43
CA LEU A 79 4.24 -3.90 2.51
C LEU A 79 4.18 -5.26 3.19
N ALA A 80 5.11 -6.18 2.94
CA ALA A 80 5.15 -7.45 3.65
C ALA A 80 5.31 -7.27 5.17
N ALA A 81 6.14 -6.31 5.59
CA ALA A 81 6.30 -5.97 7.00
C ALA A 81 5.05 -5.25 7.57
N ALA A 82 4.48 -4.30 6.84
CA ALA A 82 3.32 -3.53 7.29
C ALA A 82 2.02 -4.35 7.37
N LEU A 83 1.83 -5.31 6.46
CA LEU A 83 0.64 -6.15 6.37
C LEU A 83 0.80 -7.50 7.08
N ALA A 84 1.88 -7.70 7.84
CA ALA A 84 2.12 -8.93 8.57
C ALA A 84 0.94 -9.25 9.52
N GLY A 85 0.34 -10.43 9.34
CA GLY A 85 -0.86 -10.85 10.07
C GLY A 85 -2.19 -10.56 9.36
N GLU A 86 -2.19 -9.68 8.35
CA GLU A 86 -3.35 -9.37 7.52
C GLU A 86 -3.27 -10.05 6.14
N VAL A 87 -2.12 -9.92 5.46
CA VAL A 87 -1.82 -10.51 4.16
C VAL A 87 -0.51 -11.28 4.25
N ALA A 88 -0.48 -12.52 3.74
CA ALA A 88 0.78 -13.27 3.68
C ALA A 88 1.67 -12.71 2.57
N ALA A 89 2.98 -12.58 2.83
CA ALA A 89 3.92 -12.00 1.85
C ALA A 89 3.92 -12.69 0.48
N LYS A 90 3.65 -14.00 0.44
CA LYS A 90 3.54 -14.79 -0.80
C LYS A 90 2.28 -14.50 -1.62
N ASP A 91 1.27 -13.93 -0.98
CA ASP A 91 -0.02 -13.59 -1.59
C ASP A 91 -0.07 -12.10 -1.98
N LEU A 92 1.06 -11.39 -1.89
CA LEU A 92 1.24 -10.00 -2.33
C LEU A 92 2.02 -9.98 -3.65
N SER A 93 1.46 -9.34 -4.66
CA SER A 93 2.08 -9.11 -5.97
C SER A 93 2.18 -7.62 -6.26
N ILE A 94 3.33 -7.19 -6.77
CA ILE A 94 3.62 -5.77 -7.05
C ILE A 94 4.21 -5.67 -8.44
N GLU A 95 3.60 -4.84 -9.26
CA GLU A 95 4.07 -4.50 -10.60
C GLU A 95 4.40 -3.01 -10.64
N VAL A 96 5.51 -2.67 -11.29
CA VAL A 96 5.98 -1.30 -11.45
C VAL A 96 6.40 -1.13 -12.90
N GLY A 97 5.89 -0.09 -13.55
CA GLY A 97 6.14 0.17 -14.97
C GLY A 97 5.82 1.59 -15.37
N ALA A 98 5.97 1.90 -16.66
CA ALA A 98 5.52 3.17 -17.22
C ALA A 98 4.04 3.11 -17.64
N HIS A 99 3.34 4.24 -17.56
CA HIS A 99 1.99 4.35 -18.11
C HIS A 99 2.02 4.19 -19.65
N PRO A 100 1.08 3.45 -20.27
CA PRO A 100 1.12 3.13 -21.69
C PRO A 100 1.03 4.37 -22.61
N GLU A 101 0.30 5.41 -22.19
CA GLU A 101 0.13 6.65 -22.96
C GLU A 101 1.08 7.78 -22.53
N PHE A 102 1.60 7.73 -21.30
CA PHE A 102 2.34 8.82 -20.65
C PHE A 102 3.62 8.27 -20.03
N ALA A 103 4.67 8.12 -20.83
CA ALA A 103 5.90 7.45 -20.41
C ALA A 103 6.60 8.13 -19.22
N GLU A 104 6.29 9.37 -18.91
CA GLU A 104 6.75 10.11 -17.73
C GLU A 104 6.07 9.70 -16.42
N ARG A 105 4.94 8.98 -16.50
CA ARG A 105 4.22 8.50 -15.32
C ARG A 105 4.63 7.09 -14.95
N LEU A 106 4.95 6.89 -13.68
CA LEU A 106 5.20 5.58 -13.10
C LEU A 106 3.88 5.01 -12.58
N VAL A 107 3.56 3.78 -12.99
CA VAL A 107 2.40 3.03 -12.53
C VAL A 107 2.87 1.95 -11.56
N ILE A 108 2.21 1.89 -10.39
CA ILE A 108 2.44 0.89 -9.36
C ILE A 108 1.12 0.15 -9.14
N THR A 109 1.11 -1.14 -9.45
CA THR A 109 -0.06 -2.00 -9.25
C THR A 109 0.22 -2.97 -8.12
N ILE A 110 -0.60 -2.92 -7.08
CA ILE A 110 -0.50 -3.77 -5.89
C ILE A 110 -1.72 -4.67 -5.85
N SER A 111 -1.48 -5.98 -5.96
CA SER A 111 -2.50 -7.01 -5.85
C SER A 111 -2.27 -7.87 -4.62
N TYR A 112 -3.34 -8.28 -3.95
CA TYR A 112 -3.23 -9.22 -2.84
C TYR A 112 -4.41 -10.17 -2.74
N ARG A 113 -4.19 -11.31 -2.08
CA ARG A 113 -5.23 -12.32 -1.82
C ARG A 113 -5.34 -12.67 -0.34
N LEU A 114 -6.57 -12.63 0.18
CA LEU A 114 -6.93 -13.07 1.51
C LEU A 114 -7.35 -14.54 1.47
N THR A 115 -6.43 -15.45 1.80
CA THR A 115 -6.65 -16.90 1.69
C THR A 115 -7.87 -17.38 2.49
N THR A 116 -8.11 -16.81 3.67
CA THR A 116 -9.24 -17.19 4.54
C THR A 116 -10.60 -16.84 3.94
N LEU A 117 -10.66 -15.79 3.11
CA LEU A 117 -11.90 -15.26 2.55
C LEU A 117 -12.07 -15.57 1.06
N ASN A 118 -11.08 -16.25 0.45
CA ASN A 118 -10.94 -16.41 -1.01
C ASN A 118 -11.23 -15.10 -1.76
N HIS A 119 -10.72 -13.99 -1.22
CA HIS A 119 -10.95 -12.65 -1.73
C HIS A 119 -9.64 -12.11 -2.30
N SER A 120 -9.70 -11.49 -3.47
CA SER A 120 -8.55 -10.85 -4.12
C SER A 120 -8.91 -9.41 -4.45
N GLU A 121 -7.95 -8.51 -4.25
CA GLU A 121 -8.08 -7.09 -4.57
C GLU A 121 -6.84 -6.60 -5.32
N SER A 122 -7.02 -5.62 -6.19
CA SER A 122 -5.97 -4.95 -6.94
C SER A 122 -6.16 -3.45 -6.89
N MET A 123 -5.06 -2.71 -6.73
CA MET A 123 -5.02 -1.26 -6.58
C MET A 123 -3.92 -0.70 -7.48
N GLU A 124 -4.26 0.31 -8.27
CA GLU A 124 -3.32 0.98 -9.17
C GLU A 124 -3.05 2.41 -8.67
N PHE A 125 -1.79 2.81 -8.74
CA PHE A 125 -1.33 4.12 -8.33
C PHE A 125 -0.43 4.72 -9.41
N GLU A 126 -0.80 5.92 -9.87
CA GLU A 126 0.03 6.72 -10.76
C GLU A 126 0.88 7.71 -9.95
N VAL A 127 2.16 7.78 -10.29
CA VAL A 127 3.11 8.76 -9.76
C VAL A 127 3.57 9.60 -10.94
N ALA A 128 3.32 10.90 -10.87
CA ALA A 128 3.62 11.85 -11.93
C ALA A 128 4.47 13.03 -11.41
N PRO A 129 5.32 13.63 -12.26
CA PRO A 129 6.02 14.91 -12.03
C PRO A 129 5.10 16.07 -11.62
#